data_AF-W4PF94-F1
#
_entry.id   AF-W4PF94-F1
#
_cell.length_a   1.000
_cell.length_b   1.000
_cell.length_c   1.000
_cell.angle_alpha   90.00
_cell.angle_beta   90.00
_cell.angle_gamma   90.00
#
_symmetry.space_group_name_H-M   'P 1'
#
loop_
_entity.id
_entity.type
_entity.pdbx_description
1 polymer ?
#
loop_
_entity_poly.entity_id
_entity_poly.type
_entity_poly.pdbx_seq_one_letter_code
_entity_poly.pdbx_strand_id
1 'polypeptide(L)'
;MTQNTKTSSISYSRSFPDIGLTLSGTSNIAQTMRDSSIAVTLPDLNITLNRLFPFKRKKAAGAERWYEKISVSYSGRFTNSIRTKDDRLFKAGISDWEHSMNHNIPVSATFTLLKYIQLSPSVNYTERWYTRKVNQTYNPEKNALDPALKDTINGFYRVANYSASLSMSTKLYGMYKPLFMKKKEMQIRHVFTPQVSLSGAPSFSKYWKEYTDNNGMTQYYSPFSGQPYGVPSREGSGTVSFSVSNNLEMKYKDKNDSIQKVSLIDELGASMSYNMAAKERPWSDLSMNLRLKLPNNYTFSMNASFATYAYAFDKNGNVVTSNRTEWSYGRFGRFQGYGSSFSYTFNNDTWKKWFGPKEEEEKTKKKPGEEDDESEDEYKEEEVKTKKVKKAESDPDGYQAFKMPWSLNVSYSFNIREDHSKPINRHSMRYPYTYTHNINANGNVKISNKWSISFSSGYDFQAKEITQTSCTISRDLHCFNLSASLSPFGRWKYYNVMIRANASILQDLKYEQRSQTQSNIQWY
;
A
#
# COMPACT_ATOMS: atom_id res chain seq x y z
N MET A 1 26.08 0.84 -30.19
CA MET A 1 24.68 0.85 -30.68
C MET A 1 23.75 1.17 -29.54
N THR A 2 23.10 2.33 -29.56
CA THR A 2 22.11 2.74 -28.55
C THR A 2 20.76 2.09 -28.80
N GLN A 3 20.15 1.51 -27.76
CA GLN A 3 18.81 0.95 -27.81
C GLN A 3 17.79 2.09 -27.68
N ASN A 4 17.16 2.48 -28.80
CA ASN A 4 16.08 3.48 -28.80
C ASN A 4 14.72 2.77 -28.88
N THR A 5 13.80 3.10 -27.96
CA THR A 5 12.45 2.52 -27.89
C THR A 5 11.43 3.64 -28.00
N LYS A 6 10.55 3.58 -29.01
CA LYS A 6 9.40 4.49 -29.15
C LYS A 6 8.19 3.87 -28.47
N THR A 7 7.47 4.66 -27.67
CA THR A 7 6.23 4.22 -27.02
C THR A 7 5.08 5.15 -27.40
N SER A 8 3.90 4.58 -27.58
CA SER A 8 2.66 5.31 -27.82
C SER A 8 1.55 4.67 -27.01
N SER A 9 0.75 5.51 -26.37
CA SER A 9 -0.33 5.07 -25.50
C SER A 9 -1.56 5.92 -25.70
N ILE A 10 -2.72 5.29 -25.83
CA ILE A 10 -4.03 5.94 -25.90
C ILE A 10 -4.88 5.38 -24.77
N SER A 11 -5.56 6.25 -24.03
CA SER A 11 -6.50 5.86 -22.99
C SER A 11 -7.87 6.48 -23.26
N TYR A 12 -8.92 5.69 -23.03
CA TYR A 12 -10.31 6.11 -23.14
C TYR A 12 -11.07 5.59 -21.92
N SER A 13 -11.96 6.39 -21.36
CA SER A 13 -12.80 5.98 -20.23
C SER A 13 -14.20 6.54 -20.38
N ARG A 14 -15.21 5.73 -20.09
CA ARG A 14 -16.61 6.11 -20.08
C ARG A 14 -17.31 5.50 -18.87
N SER A 15 -18.00 6.35 -18.12
CA SER A 15 -18.85 5.93 -17.00
C SER A 15 -20.33 6.02 -17.41
N PHE A 16 -21.12 5.08 -16.92
CA PHE A 16 -22.57 4.99 -17.05
C PHE A 16 -23.16 4.97 -15.63
N PRO A 17 -23.37 6.15 -15.01
CA PRO A 17 -23.77 6.26 -13.60
C PRO A 17 -25.09 5.53 -13.29
N ASP A 18 -26.07 5.57 -14.19
CA ASP A 18 -27.41 4.99 -14.00
C ASP A 18 -27.39 3.47 -13.71
N ILE A 19 -26.42 2.77 -14.29
CA ILE A 19 -26.20 1.33 -14.09
C ILE A 19 -24.93 1.04 -13.28
N GLY A 20 -24.23 2.09 -12.81
CA GLY A 20 -22.99 1.98 -12.06
C GLY A 20 -21.85 1.29 -12.83
N LEU A 21 -21.85 1.33 -14.16
CA LEU A 21 -20.85 0.66 -15.00
C LEU A 21 -19.78 1.67 -15.43
N THR A 22 -18.51 1.31 -15.33
CA THR A 22 -17.40 2.07 -15.89
C THR A 22 -16.58 1.19 -16.82
N LEU A 23 -16.33 1.67 -18.03
CA LEU A 23 -15.48 1.04 -19.04
C LEU A 23 -14.26 1.91 -19.26
N SER A 24 -13.06 1.37 -19.07
CA SER A 24 -11.82 2.05 -19.44
C SER A 24 -10.96 1.17 -20.32
N GLY A 25 -10.49 1.72 -21.44
CA GLY A 25 -9.64 1.05 -22.40
C GLY A 25 -8.30 1.74 -22.52
N THR A 26 -7.22 0.98 -22.57
CA THR A 26 -5.90 1.48 -22.92
C THR A 26 -5.30 0.68 -24.06
N SER A 27 -4.55 1.37 -24.90
CA SER A 27 -3.86 0.79 -26.05
C SER A 27 -2.42 1.26 -26.00
N ASN A 28 -1.48 0.34 -26.00
CA ASN A 28 -0.06 0.62 -25.84
C ASN A 28 0.74 -0.05 -26.95
N ILE A 29 1.65 0.69 -27.56
CA ILE A 29 2.59 0.19 -28.56
C ILE A 29 4.00 0.58 -28.11
N ALA A 30 4.92 -0.38 -28.07
CA ALA A 30 6.33 -0.17 -27.79
C ALA A 30 7.17 -0.81 -28.90
N GLN A 31 7.96 0.00 -29.61
CA GLN A 31 8.78 -0.45 -30.72
C GLN A 31 10.27 -0.19 -30.44
N THR A 32 11.08 -1.23 -30.57
CA THR A 32 12.54 -1.15 -30.44
C THR A 32 13.16 -0.94 -31.83
N MET A 33 13.93 0.13 -32.00
CA MET A 33 14.52 0.49 -33.30
C MET A 33 15.72 -0.39 -33.69
N ARG A 34 16.33 -1.11 -32.75
CA ARG A 34 17.52 -1.95 -33.01
C ARG A 34 17.21 -3.14 -33.92
N ASP A 35 16.03 -3.75 -33.75
CA ASP A 35 15.67 -4.99 -34.42
C ASP A 35 14.23 -5.00 -34.93
N SER A 36 13.59 -3.82 -34.96
CA SER A 36 12.19 -3.62 -35.36
C SER A 36 11.19 -4.49 -34.59
N SER A 37 11.51 -4.91 -33.36
CA SER A 37 10.56 -5.62 -32.50
C SER A 37 9.50 -4.67 -31.99
N ILE A 38 8.23 -5.08 -32.09
CA ILE A 38 7.07 -4.33 -31.62
C ILE A 38 6.28 -5.17 -30.61
N ALA A 39 5.94 -4.55 -29.49
CA ALA A 39 5.02 -5.09 -28.50
C ALA A 39 3.77 -4.22 -28.48
N VAL A 40 2.63 -4.80 -28.80
CA VAL A 40 1.33 -4.13 -28.83
C VAL A 40 0.42 -4.74 -27.78
N THR A 41 -0.27 -3.90 -27.04
CA THR A 41 -1.42 -4.28 -26.21
C THR A 41 -2.61 -3.46 -26.66
N LEU A 42 -3.56 -4.09 -27.34
CA LEU A 42 -4.70 -3.42 -27.96
C LEU A 42 -5.88 -4.40 -28.12
N PRO A 43 -7.03 -4.16 -27.47
CA PRO A 43 -7.22 -3.27 -26.33
C PRO A 43 -6.86 -3.96 -24.99
N ASP A 44 -6.51 -3.17 -23.97
CA ASP A 44 -6.60 -3.55 -22.55
C ASP A 44 -7.83 -2.84 -21.96
N LEU A 45 -8.91 -3.59 -21.78
CA LEU A 45 -10.19 -3.09 -21.29
C LEU A 45 -10.38 -3.47 -19.81
N ASN A 46 -10.79 -2.52 -19.00
CA ASN A 46 -11.29 -2.72 -17.65
C ASN A 46 -12.78 -2.37 -17.61
N ILE A 47 -13.55 -3.27 -17.02
CA ILE A 47 -15.01 -3.21 -16.91
C ILE A 47 -15.32 -3.31 -15.43
N THR A 48 -15.85 -2.25 -14.83
CA THR A 48 -16.18 -2.24 -13.40
C THR A 48 -17.65 -1.93 -13.23
N LEU A 49 -18.37 -2.81 -12.56
CA LEU A 49 -19.75 -2.61 -12.15
C LEU A 49 -19.79 -2.36 -10.64
N ASN A 50 -20.36 -1.22 -10.26
CA ASN A 50 -20.54 -0.84 -8.87
C ASN A 50 -21.39 -1.87 -8.12
N ARG A 51 -21.24 -1.87 -6.80
CA ARG A 51 -21.98 -2.75 -5.92
C ARG A 51 -23.48 -2.55 -6.09
N LEU A 52 -24.18 -3.64 -6.37
CA LEU A 52 -25.62 -3.71 -6.55
C LEU A 52 -26.23 -4.73 -5.59
N PHE A 53 -27.47 -4.49 -5.16
CA PHE A 53 -28.20 -5.33 -4.22
C PHE A 53 -29.36 -6.01 -4.96
N PRO A 54 -29.11 -7.15 -5.63
CA PRO A 54 -30.05 -7.70 -6.61
C PRO A 54 -31.41 -8.08 -6.03
N PHE A 55 -31.49 -8.35 -4.72
CA PHE A 55 -32.73 -8.73 -4.06
C PHE A 55 -33.39 -7.59 -3.27
N LYS A 56 -32.80 -6.39 -3.26
CA LYS A 56 -33.35 -5.25 -2.52
C LYS A 56 -34.64 -4.76 -3.17
N ARG A 57 -35.69 -4.63 -2.37
CA ARG A 57 -37.00 -4.16 -2.87
C ARG A 57 -36.92 -2.70 -3.32
N LYS A 58 -37.56 -2.38 -4.45
CA LYS A 58 -37.68 -1.00 -4.96
C LYS A 58 -38.54 -0.11 -4.07
N LYS A 59 -39.60 -0.67 -3.49
CA LYS A 59 -40.48 0.01 -2.53
C LYS A 59 -40.25 -0.63 -1.15
N ALA A 60 -39.66 0.13 -0.24
CA ALA A 60 -39.41 -0.34 1.11
C ALA A 60 -40.73 -0.40 1.91
N ALA A 61 -41.04 -1.55 2.48
CA ALA A 61 -42.13 -1.73 3.43
C ALA A 61 -41.68 -2.69 4.54
N GLY A 62 -41.67 -2.21 5.78
CA GLY A 62 -41.15 -2.93 6.94
C GLY A 62 -39.63 -3.06 6.97
N ALA A 63 -39.13 -3.90 7.87
CA ALA A 63 -37.70 -4.16 8.00
C ALA A 63 -37.12 -4.87 6.77
N GLU A 64 -35.85 -4.57 6.48
CA GLU A 64 -35.08 -5.23 5.41
C GLU A 64 -34.83 -6.70 5.76
N ARG A 65 -35.10 -7.60 4.81
CA ARG A 65 -34.84 -9.04 4.98
C ARG A 65 -33.36 -9.34 4.74
N TRP A 66 -32.86 -10.43 5.32
CA TRP A 66 -31.43 -10.77 5.27
C TRP A 66 -30.86 -10.87 3.84
N TYR A 67 -31.64 -11.38 2.90
CA TYR A 67 -31.22 -11.57 1.52
C TYR A 67 -31.16 -10.24 0.74
N GLU A 68 -31.86 -9.20 1.17
CA GLU A 68 -31.82 -7.87 0.54
C GLU A 68 -30.46 -7.18 0.78
N LYS A 69 -29.71 -7.65 1.78
CA LYS A 69 -28.35 -7.21 2.11
C LYS A 69 -27.26 -7.90 1.28
N ILE A 70 -27.63 -8.92 0.49
CA ILE A 70 -26.70 -9.55 -0.44
C ILE A 70 -26.34 -8.52 -1.49
N SER A 71 -25.04 -8.27 -1.60
CA SER A 71 -24.45 -7.37 -2.55
C SER A 71 -23.57 -8.15 -3.52
N VAL A 72 -23.61 -7.73 -4.78
CA VAL A 72 -22.79 -8.28 -5.86
C VAL A 72 -22.09 -7.11 -6.52
N SER A 73 -20.83 -7.26 -6.88
CA SER A 73 -20.17 -6.38 -7.83
C SER A 73 -19.48 -7.20 -8.91
N TYR A 74 -18.95 -6.53 -9.92
CA TYR A 74 -18.21 -7.20 -10.99
C TYR A 74 -17.02 -6.35 -11.42
N SER A 75 -15.87 -6.98 -11.58
CA SER A 75 -14.73 -6.39 -12.29
C SER A 75 -14.22 -7.37 -13.33
N GLY A 76 -14.25 -6.96 -14.59
CA GLY A 76 -13.69 -7.65 -15.73
C GLY A 76 -12.44 -6.92 -16.24
N ARG A 77 -11.40 -7.66 -16.63
CA ARG A 77 -10.28 -7.13 -17.39
C ARG A 77 -10.04 -8.01 -18.61
N PHE A 78 -10.08 -7.42 -19.79
CA PHE A 78 -9.71 -8.08 -21.04
C PHE A 78 -8.39 -7.49 -21.51
N THR A 79 -7.41 -8.31 -21.81
CA THR A 79 -6.14 -7.89 -22.39
C THR A 79 -5.91 -8.66 -23.67
N ASN A 80 -5.56 -7.93 -24.71
CA ASN A 80 -5.14 -8.49 -25.98
C ASN A 80 -3.75 -7.95 -26.31
N SER A 81 -2.78 -8.84 -26.52
CA SER A 81 -1.40 -8.44 -26.76
C SER A 81 -0.69 -9.29 -27.79
N ILE A 82 0.29 -8.71 -28.47
CA ILE A 82 1.16 -9.39 -29.43
C ILE A 82 2.58 -8.86 -29.30
N ARG A 83 3.56 -9.75 -29.44
CA ARG A 83 4.98 -9.40 -29.62
C ARG A 83 5.42 -9.96 -30.94
N THR A 84 5.79 -9.09 -31.87
CA THR A 84 6.12 -9.46 -33.24
C THR A 84 7.13 -8.48 -33.83
N LYS A 85 7.44 -8.63 -35.12
CA LYS A 85 8.21 -7.65 -35.89
C LYS A 85 7.27 -6.66 -36.56
N ASP A 86 7.74 -5.44 -36.75
CA ASP A 86 6.96 -4.33 -37.33
C ASP A 86 6.29 -4.71 -38.66
N ASP A 87 7.02 -5.38 -39.55
CA ASP A 87 6.56 -5.87 -40.86
C ASP A 87 5.52 -7.00 -40.79
N ARG A 88 5.34 -7.61 -39.61
CA ARG A 88 4.41 -8.70 -39.35
C ARG A 88 3.19 -8.28 -38.55
N LEU A 89 3.17 -7.10 -37.93
CA LEU A 89 2.06 -6.68 -37.06
C LEU A 89 0.71 -6.71 -37.78
N PHE A 90 0.64 -6.15 -38.99
CA PHE A 90 -0.58 -6.12 -39.80
C PHE A 90 -0.85 -7.42 -40.58
N LYS A 91 0.10 -8.37 -40.56
CA LYS A 91 -0.05 -9.71 -41.16
C LYS A 91 -0.43 -10.78 -40.14
N ALA A 92 -0.32 -10.45 -38.85
CA ALA A 92 -0.63 -11.35 -37.75
C ALA A 92 -2.14 -11.59 -37.67
N GLY A 93 -2.55 -12.85 -37.69
CA GLY A 93 -3.95 -13.25 -37.51
C GLY A 93 -4.35 -13.22 -36.04
N ILE A 94 -5.65 -13.37 -35.75
CA ILE A 94 -6.18 -13.37 -34.37
C ILE A 94 -5.49 -14.42 -33.48
N SER A 95 -5.03 -15.54 -34.06
CA SER A 95 -4.32 -16.62 -33.36
C SER A 95 -2.91 -16.26 -32.91
N ASP A 96 -2.28 -15.26 -33.53
CA ASP A 96 -0.94 -14.77 -33.15
C ASP A 96 -1.00 -13.81 -31.95
N TRP A 97 -2.21 -13.33 -31.64
CA TRP A 97 -2.48 -12.48 -30.51
C TRP A 97 -2.84 -13.31 -29.27
N GLU A 98 -2.32 -12.86 -28.12
CA GLU A 98 -2.60 -13.42 -26.81
C GLU A 98 -3.81 -12.69 -26.22
N HIS A 99 -4.99 -13.32 -26.31
CA HIS A 99 -6.22 -12.83 -25.71
C HIS A 99 -6.43 -13.48 -24.36
N SER A 100 -6.79 -12.67 -23.38
CA SER A 100 -7.18 -13.17 -22.07
C SER A 100 -8.26 -12.27 -21.47
N MET A 101 -9.22 -12.87 -20.77
CA MET A 101 -10.19 -12.13 -19.96
C MET A 101 -10.18 -12.67 -18.53
N ASN A 102 -10.23 -11.79 -17.54
CA ASN A 102 -10.41 -12.14 -16.13
C ASN A 102 -11.66 -11.48 -15.60
N HIS A 103 -12.51 -12.26 -14.97
CA HIS A 103 -13.77 -11.87 -14.35
C HIS A 103 -13.65 -12.09 -12.85
N ASN A 104 -14.05 -11.11 -12.06
CA ASN A 104 -14.13 -11.24 -10.61
C ASN A 104 -15.50 -10.79 -10.13
N ILE A 105 -16.23 -11.69 -9.48
CA ILE A 105 -17.60 -11.49 -8.99
C ILE A 105 -17.58 -11.75 -7.48
N PRO A 106 -17.29 -10.72 -6.65
CA PRO A 106 -17.45 -10.83 -5.22
C PRO A 106 -18.93 -10.67 -4.86
N VAL A 107 -19.40 -11.60 -4.02
CA VAL A 107 -20.73 -11.60 -3.43
C VAL A 107 -20.55 -11.55 -1.92
N SER A 108 -21.20 -10.62 -1.25
CA SER A 108 -21.11 -10.53 0.21
C SER A 108 -22.39 -9.97 0.81
N ALA A 109 -22.62 -10.31 2.07
CA ALA A 109 -23.68 -9.72 2.88
C ALA A 109 -23.11 -9.42 4.26
N THR A 110 -23.60 -8.36 4.91
CA THR A 110 -23.27 -8.07 6.31
C THR A 110 -24.57 -7.93 7.09
N PHE A 111 -24.66 -8.64 8.20
CA PHE A 111 -25.84 -8.61 9.06
C PHE A 111 -25.45 -8.57 10.53
N THR A 112 -26.27 -7.86 11.30
CA THR A 112 -26.09 -7.72 12.75
C THR A 112 -26.95 -8.76 13.47
N LEU A 113 -26.32 -9.78 14.05
CA LEU A 113 -26.94 -10.77 14.92
C LEU A 113 -27.02 -10.24 16.35
N LEU A 114 -28.15 -10.48 17.01
CA LEU A 114 -28.38 -10.13 18.42
C LEU A 114 -28.07 -8.65 18.74
N LYS A 115 -28.09 -7.74 17.76
CA LYS A 115 -27.70 -6.31 17.86
C LYS A 115 -26.22 -6.01 18.15
N TYR A 116 -25.39 -7.01 18.45
CA TYR A 116 -24.00 -6.80 18.88
C TYR A 116 -22.96 -7.43 17.95
N ILE A 117 -23.33 -8.50 17.25
CA ILE A 117 -22.39 -9.30 16.47
C ILE A 117 -22.58 -9.00 14.98
N GLN A 118 -21.55 -8.50 14.31
CA GLN A 118 -21.54 -8.34 12.86
C GLN A 118 -21.05 -9.63 12.22
N LEU A 119 -21.91 -10.30 11.46
CA LEU A 119 -21.56 -11.48 10.67
C LEU A 119 -21.55 -11.09 9.19
N SER A 120 -20.45 -11.35 8.51
CA SER A 120 -20.25 -11.02 7.10
C SER A 120 -19.73 -12.23 6.30
N PRO A 121 -20.63 -13.05 5.73
CA PRO A 121 -20.26 -14.01 4.71
C PRO A 121 -19.88 -13.32 3.40
N SER A 122 -18.94 -13.93 2.69
CA SER A 122 -18.61 -13.56 1.32
C SER A 122 -18.17 -14.77 0.51
N VAL A 123 -18.44 -14.72 -0.78
CA VAL A 123 -17.98 -15.67 -1.78
C VAL A 123 -17.39 -14.87 -2.91
N ASN A 124 -16.20 -15.24 -3.37
CA ASN A 124 -15.58 -14.62 -4.54
C ASN A 124 -15.46 -15.66 -5.64
N TYR A 125 -16.04 -15.38 -6.80
CA TYR A 125 -15.88 -16.20 -8.00
C TYR A 125 -14.97 -15.48 -8.98
N THR A 126 -13.88 -16.14 -9.37
CA THR A 126 -12.94 -15.64 -10.38
C THR A 126 -12.97 -16.58 -11.57
N GLU A 127 -13.21 -16.05 -12.76
CA GLU A 127 -13.19 -16.80 -14.00
C GLU A 127 -12.22 -16.18 -14.99
N ARG A 128 -11.39 -17.01 -15.62
CA ARG A 128 -10.42 -16.60 -16.62
C ARG A 128 -10.75 -17.26 -17.94
N TRP A 129 -10.79 -16.47 -19.00
CA TRP A 129 -10.93 -16.94 -20.36
C TRP A 129 -9.58 -16.84 -21.06
N TYR A 130 -9.15 -17.95 -21.63
CA TYR A 130 -7.92 -18.06 -22.41
C TYR A 130 -8.24 -18.56 -23.80
N THR A 131 -7.55 -18.02 -24.80
CA THR A 131 -7.69 -18.48 -26.19
C THR A 131 -6.64 -19.49 -26.61
N ARG A 132 -5.77 -19.90 -25.68
CA ARG A 132 -4.77 -20.95 -25.91
C ARG A 132 -4.47 -21.70 -24.63
N LYS A 133 -4.00 -22.93 -24.77
CA LYS A 133 -3.34 -23.70 -23.71
C LYS A 133 -2.04 -24.27 -24.25
N VAL A 134 -1.11 -24.54 -23.36
CA VAL A 134 0.20 -25.07 -23.67
C VAL A 134 0.30 -26.47 -23.07
N ASN A 135 0.42 -27.49 -23.92
CA ASN A 135 0.83 -28.80 -23.44
C ASN A 135 2.36 -28.87 -23.39
N GLN A 136 2.88 -29.45 -22.32
CA GLN A 136 4.31 -29.70 -22.16
C GLN A 136 4.53 -31.20 -22.04
N THR A 137 5.59 -31.67 -22.70
CA THR A 137 6.02 -33.06 -22.67
C THR A 137 7.35 -33.15 -21.95
N TYR A 138 7.47 -34.08 -21.02
CA TYR A 138 8.72 -34.35 -20.34
C TYR A 138 9.68 -35.08 -21.28
N ASN A 139 10.92 -34.62 -21.39
CA ASN A 139 11.97 -35.31 -22.11
C ASN A 139 12.96 -35.94 -21.12
N PRO A 140 13.01 -37.29 -21.02
CA PRO A 140 13.90 -38.00 -20.12
C PRO A 140 15.39 -37.71 -20.37
N GLU A 141 15.81 -37.44 -21.61
CA GLU A 141 17.21 -37.21 -21.96
C GLU A 141 17.73 -35.85 -21.46
N LYS A 142 16.84 -34.85 -21.39
CA LYS A 142 17.17 -33.48 -20.95
C LYS A 142 16.86 -33.24 -19.48
N ASN A 143 16.30 -34.23 -18.77
CA ASN A 143 15.79 -34.11 -17.40
C ASN A 143 14.87 -32.89 -17.18
N ALA A 144 14.13 -32.47 -18.20
CA ALA A 144 13.31 -31.26 -18.17
C ALA A 144 12.10 -31.38 -19.09
N LEU A 145 11.10 -30.52 -18.87
CA LEU A 145 10.04 -30.29 -19.85
C LEU A 145 10.68 -29.73 -21.12
N ASP A 146 10.47 -30.41 -22.26
CA ASP A 146 11.13 -30.02 -23.50
C ASP A 146 10.48 -28.76 -24.08
N PRO A 147 11.20 -27.63 -24.21
CA PRO A 147 10.66 -26.43 -24.85
C PRO A 147 10.32 -26.66 -26.32
N ALA A 148 10.97 -27.64 -26.98
CA ALA A 148 10.74 -27.96 -28.39
C ALA A 148 9.47 -28.80 -28.62
N LEU A 149 8.99 -29.51 -27.59
CA LEU A 149 7.74 -30.29 -27.63
C LEU A 149 6.58 -29.53 -26.99
N LYS A 150 6.71 -28.21 -26.86
CA LYS A 150 5.69 -27.31 -26.32
C LYS A 150 4.62 -27.07 -27.38
N ASP A 151 3.52 -27.80 -27.27
CA ASP A 151 2.40 -27.68 -28.20
C ASP A 151 1.42 -26.59 -27.71
N THR A 152 1.26 -25.53 -28.50
CA THR A 152 0.34 -24.43 -28.21
C THR A 152 -0.96 -24.64 -28.96
N ILE A 153 -2.00 -25.00 -28.24
CA ILE A 153 -3.32 -25.32 -28.80
C ILE A 153 -4.24 -24.13 -28.61
N ASN A 154 -4.57 -23.47 -29.73
CA ASN A 154 -5.56 -22.39 -29.75
C ASN A 154 -6.98 -22.94 -29.57
N GLY A 155 -7.81 -22.21 -28.84
CA GLY A 155 -9.19 -22.58 -28.51
C GLY A 155 -9.69 -21.81 -27.29
N PHE A 156 -11.00 -21.78 -27.07
CA PHE A 156 -11.58 -21.07 -25.92
C PHE A 156 -11.60 -21.96 -24.67
N TYR A 157 -10.92 -21.52 -23.62
CA TYR A 157 -10.79 -22.24 -22.36
C TYR A 157 -11.24 -21.40 -21.18
N ARG A 158 -12.07 -21.98 -20.33
CA ARG A 158 -12.60 -21.33 -19.11
C ARG A 158 -11.92 -21.93 -17.88
N VAL A 159 -11.22 -21.10 -17.12
CA VAL A 159 -10.48 -21.48 -15.91
C VAL A 159 -11.05 -20.70 -14.74
N ALA A 160 -11.85 -21.37 -13.90
CA ALA A 160 -12.58 -20.74 -12.82
C ALA A 160 -12.12 -21.25 -11.46
N ASN A 161 -12.10 -20.35 -10.47
CA ASN A 161 -11.93 -20.67 -9.08
C ASN A 161 -12.88 -19.85 -8.22
N TYR A 162 -13.09 -20.32 -6.99
CA TYR A 162 -13.92 -19.64 -6.02
C TYR A 162 -13.32 -19.80 -4.63
N SER A 163 -13.61 -18.83 -3.77
CA SER A 163 -13.30 -18.87 -2.35
C SER A 163 -14.50 -18.38 -1.56
N ALA A 164 -14.59 -18.82 -0.31
CA ALA A 164 -15.61 -18.38 0.62
C ALA A 164 -14.92 -17.86 1.89
N SER A 165 -15.52 -16.88 2.54
CA SER A 165 -15.15 -16.48 3.88
C SER A 165 -16.36 -16.10 4.71
N LEU A 166 -16.23 -16.26 6.01
CA LEU A 166 -17.20 -15.89 7.01
C LEU A 166 -16.47 -15.13 8.11
N SER A 167 -16.80 -13.86 8.30
CA SER A 167 -16.18 -13.04 9.34
C SER A 167 -17.20 -12.62 10.38
N MET A 168 -16.82 -12.73 11.65
CA MET A 168 -17.64 -12.36 12.80
C MET A 168 -16.86 -11.36 13.65
N SER A 169 -17.47 -10.23 14.00
CA SER A 169 -16.87 -9.24 14.90
C SER A 169 -17.89 -8.64 15.86
N THR A 170 -17.41 -8.13 17.00
CA THR A 170 -18.23 -7.40 17.97
C THR A 170 -17.44 -6.21 18.50
N LYS A 171 -18.11 -5.21 19.10
CA LYS A 171 -17.47 -4.08 19.76
C LYS A 171 -17.86 -4.06 21.24
N LEU A 172 -16.86 -4.17 22.11
CA LEU A 172 -17.00 -4.08 23.55
C LEU A 172 -16.50 -2.71 24.01
N TYR A 173 -17.36 -1.98 24.72
CA TYR A 173 -17.04 -0.65 25.24
C TYR A 173 -16.77 -0.76 26.74
N GLY A 174 -15.62 -0.26 27.18
CA GLY A 174 -15.33 -0.07 28.60
C GLY A 174 -15.01 1.39 28.90
N MET A 175 -15.42 1.84 30.08
CA MET A 175 -15.16 3.18 30.58
C MET A 175 -14.59 3.07 31.98
N TYR A 176 -13.43 3.68 32.23
CA TYR A 176 -12.81 3.70 33.54
C TYR A 176 -12.38 5.12 33.93
N LYS A 177 -12.55 5.44 35.22
CA LYS A 177 -12.04 6.67 35.82
C LYS A 177 -10.77 6.31 36.60
N PRO A 178 -9.58 6.68 36.11
CA PRO A 178 -8.33 6.32 36.78
C PRO A 178 -8.25 6.90 38.19
N LEU A 179 -7.85 6.05 39.14
CA LEU A 179 -7.78 6.39 40.57
C LEU A 179 -6.66 7.42 40.90
N PHE A 180 -5.66 7.57 40.02
CA PHE A 180 -4.43 8.34 40.26
C PHE A 180 -4.50 9.83 39.86
N MET A 181 -5.62 10.35 39.34
CA MET A 181 -5.80 11.79 39.02
C MET A 181 -7.25 12.28 39.22
N LYS A 182 -7.79 12.14 40.44
CA LYS A 182 -9.17 12.56 40.77
C LYS A 182 -9.47 14.04 40.46
N LYS A 183 -8.48 14.93 40.57
CA LYS A 183 -8.66 16.39 40.41
C LYS A 183 -8.95 16.88 38.98
N LYS A 184 -8.72 16.05 37.94
CA LYS A 184 -8.89 16.45 36.53
C LYS A 184 -10.15 15.88 35.85
N GLU A 185 -11.04 15.25 36.64
CA GLU A 185 -12.26 14.58 36.14
C GLU A 185 -12.01 13.77 34.86
N MET A 186 -10.98 12.93 34.90
CA MET A 186 -10.51 12.19 33.75
C MET A 186 -11.32 10.91 33.56
N GLN A 187 -11.76 10.64 32.34
CA GLN A 187 -12.44 9.40 31.96
C GLN A 187 -11.77 8.81 30.74
N ILE A 188 -11.41 7.54 30.83
CA ILE A 188 -10.80 6.81 29.71
C ILE A 188 -11.83 5.82 29.18
N ARG A 189 -12.03 5.86 27.86
CA ARG A 189 -12.85 4.93 27.09
C ARG A 189 -11.93 4.04 26.29
N HIS A 190 -12.10 2.73 26.41
CA HIS A 190 -11.47 1.78 25.51
C HIS A 190 -12.54 1.02 24.73
N VAL A 191 -12.31 0.84 23.43
CA VAL A 191 -13.17 0.10 22.52
C VAL A 191 -12.39 -1.13 22.08
N PHE A 192 -12.82 -2.30 22.52
CA PHE A 192 -12.20 -3.57 22.17
C PHE A 192 -13.04 -4.29 21.11
N THR A 193 -12.44 -4.56 19.96
CA THR A 193 -13.08 -5.14 18.78
C THR A 193 -12.42 -6.48 18.46
N PRO A 194 -12.90 -7.60 19.04
CA PRO A 194 -12.47 -8.93 18.63
C PRO A 194 -13.16 -9.32 17.32
N GLN A 195 -12.42 -10.02 16.48
CA GLN A 195 -12.87 -10.54 15.20
C GLN A 195 -12.29 -11.94 14.95
N VAL A 196 -13.14 -12.82 14.44
CA VAL A 196 -12.76 -14.15 13.95
C VAL A 196 -13.21 -14.26 12.51
N SER A 197 -12.34 -14.68 11.60
CA SER A 197 -12.71 -14.96 10.22
C SER A 197 -12.27 -16.35 9.79
N LEU A 198 -13.19 -17.10 9.21
CA LEU A 198 -12.90 -18.34 8.50
C LEU A 198 -12.84 -18.01 7.01
N SER A 199 -11.82 -18.48 6.31
CA SER A 199 -11.71 -18.34 4.86
C SER A 199 -11.19 -19.64 4.26
N GLY A 200 -11.59 -19.95 3.04
CA GLY A 200 -11.11 -21.14 2.36
C GLY A 200 -11.44 -21.18 0.88
N ALA A 201 -10.67 -22.00 0.17
CA ALA A 201 -10.86 -22.31 -1.23
C ALA A 201 -10.63 -23.81 -1.44
N PRO A 202 -11.43 -24.50 -2.26
CA PRO A 202 -11.19 -25.90 -2.57
C PRO A 202 -9.93 -26.06 -3.46
N SER A 203 -9.53 -27.32 -3.67
CA SER A 203 -8.49 -27.66 -4.64
C SER A 203 -9.00 -27.47 -6.07
N PHE A 204 -8.17 -26.88 -6.94
CA PHE A 204 -8.44 -26.75 -8.37
C PHE A 204 -7.48 -27.61 -9.21
N SER A 205 -7.14 -28.80 -8.70
CA SER A 205 -6.24 -29.77 -9.35
C SER A 205 -6.66 -30.15 -10.78
N LYS A 206 -7.95 -30.03 -11.13
CA LYS A 206 -8.46 -30.24 -12.50
C LYS A 206 -7.81 -29.36 -13.58
N TYR A 207 -7.18 -28.25 -13.21
CA TYR A 207 -6.43 -27.39 -14.14
C TYR A 207 -4.93 -27.70 -14.18
N TRP A 208 -4.51 -28.77 -13.51
CA TRP A 208 -3.13 -29.23 -13.43
C TRP A 208 -3.03 -30.63 -14.04
N LYS A 209 -1.90 -30.87 -14.70
CA LYS A 209 -1.50 -32.18 -15.22
C LYS A 209 -0.30 -32.65 -14.44
N GLU A 210 -0.20 -33.96 -14.29
CA GLU A 210 0.96 -34.61 -13.69
C GLU A 210 1.88 -35.18 -14.76
N TYR A 211 3.16 -35.27 -14.45
CA TYR A 211 4.13 -36.06 -15.20
C TYR A 211 5.16 -36.63 -14.22
N THR A 212 5.76 -37.75 -14.56
CA THR A 212 6.81 -38.37 -13.74
C THR A 212 8.16 -37.90 -14.26
N ASP A 213 9.01 -37.39 -13.37
CA ASP A 213 10.39 -37.06 -13.71
C ASP A 213 11.29 -38.31 -13.72
N ASN A 214 12.54 -38.16 -14.15
CA ASN A 214 13.51 -39.25 -14.25
C ASN A 214 13.90 -39.85 -12.87
N ASN A 215 13.59 -39.15 -11.77
CA ASN A 215 13.78 -39.65 -10.41
C ASN A 215 12.57 -40.44 -9.89
N GLY A 216 11.55 -40.65 -10.73
CA GLY A 216 10.30 -41.31 -10.36
C GLY A 216 9.37 -40.42 -9.53
N MET A 217 9.65 -39.12 -9.43
CA MET A 217 8.84 -38.19 -8.65
C MET A 217 7.74 -37.56 -9.53
N THR A 218 6.52 -37.55 -9.01
CA THR A 218 5.39 -36.88 -9.67
C THR A 218 5.53 -35.36 -9.57
N GLN A 219 5.59 -34.71 -10.72
CA GLN A 219 5.61 -33.27 -10.89
C GLN A 219 4.30 -32.79 -11.50
N TYR A 220 4.01 -31.50 -11.33
CA TYR A 220 2.75 -30.91 -11.82
C TYR A 220 3.01 -29.67 -12.65
N TYR A 221 2.26 -29.50 -13.74
CA TYR A 221 2.19 -28.24 -14.48
C TYR A 221 0.75 -27.93 -14.86
N SER A 222 0.42 -26.66 -15.03
CA SER A 222 -0.86 -26.27 -15.61
C SER A 222 -0.68 -25.93 -17.09
N PRO A 223 -1.55 -26.42 -17.99
CA PRO A 223 -1.56 -25.99 -19.38
C PRO A 223 -1.82 -24.49 -19.59
N PHE A 224 -2.24 -23.79 -18.53
CA PHE A 224 -2.50 -22.35 -18.53
C PHE A 224 -1.40 -21.56 -17.81
N SER A 225 -0.31 -22.21 -17.39
CA SER A 225 0.85 -21.54 -16.82
C SER A 225 1.46 -20.56 -17.83
N GLY A 226 1.81 -19.36 -17.38
CA GLY A 226 2.37 -18.30 -18.22
C GLY A 226 1.33 -17.45 -18.97
N GLN A 227 0.04 -17.73 -18.80
CA GLN A 227 -1.01 -16.82 -19.26
C GLN A 227 -1.09 -15.55 -18.39
N PRO A 228 -1.57 -14.41 -18.94
CA PRO A 228 -1.59 -13.11 -18.25
C PRO A 228 -2.22 -13.08 -16.85
N TYR A 229 -3.24 -13.92 -16.59
CA TYR A 229 -3.98 -13.93 -15.32
C TYR A 229 -3.67 -15.13 -14.42
N GLY A 230 -2.68 -15.94 -14.78
CA GLY A 230 -2.25 -17.10 -14.01
C GLY A 230 -3.30 -18.21 -13.90
N VAL A 231 -3.08 -19.10 -12.95
CA VAL A 231 -3.89 -20.31 -12.77
C VAL A 231 -4.28 -20.48 -11.31
N PRO A 232 -5.42 -21.11 -11.01
CA PRO A 232 -5.81 -21.35 -9.64
C PRO A 232 -4.92 -22.39 -8.98
N SER A 233 -4.82 -22.31 -7.64
CA SER A 233 -4.01 -23.22 -6.84
C SER A 233 -4.43 -24.67 -7.06
N ARG A 234 -3.43 -25.56 -7.21
CA ARG A 234 -3.65 -27.01 -7.24
C ARG A 234 -4.21 -27.49 -5.92
N GLU A 235 -3.74 -26.94 -4.80
CA GLU A 235 -4.11 -27.35 -3.45
C GLU A 235 -5.21 -26.45 -2.89
N GLY A 236 -6.11 -27.05 -2.11
CA GLY A 236 -7.11 -26.30 -1.35
C GLY A 236 -6.46 -25.60 -0.15
N SER A 237 -7.09 -24.53 0.30
CA SER A 237 -6.64 -23.76 1.45
C SER A 237 -7.79 -23.48 2.41
N GLY A 238 -7.45 -23.34 3.69
CA GLY A 238 -8.37 -22.93 4.73
C GLY A 238 -7.61 -22.22 5.83
N THR A 239 -8.08 -21.06 6.25
CA THR A 239 -7.46 -20.25 7.29
C THR A 239 -8.51 -19.72 8.24
N VAL A 240 -8.30 -19.94 9.54
CA VAL A 240 -9.03 -19.25 10.61
C VAL A 240 -8.15 -18.12 11.14
N SER A 241 -8.56 -16.88 10.97
CA SER A 241 -7.85 -15.71 11.48
C SER A 241 -8.56 -15.16 12.72
N PHE A 242 -7.77 -14.81 13.72
CA PHE A 242 -8.16 -14.15 14.94
C PHE A 242 -7.50 -12.79 14.96
N SER A 243 -8.29 -11.74 15.15
CA SER A 243 -7.76 -10.40 15.36
C SER A 243 -8.48 -9.72 16.51
N VAL A 244 -7.75 -8.90 17.23
CA VAL A 244 -8.28 -7.99 18.23
C VAL A 244 -7.76 -6.61 17.91
N SER A 245 -8.61 -5.61 18.05
CA SER A 245 -8.23 -4.20 17.94
C SER A 245 -8.72 -3.46 19.17
N ASN A 246 -7.86 -2.65 19.78
CA ASN A 246 -8.21 -1.80 20.90
C ASN A 246 -7.90 -0.34 20.59
N ASN A 247 -8.92 0.52 20.70
CA ASN A 247 -8.76 1.97 20.63
C ASN A 247 -8.93 2.54 22.03
N LEU A 248 -8.09 3.49 22.45
CA LEU A 248 -8.14 4.10 23.77
C LEU A 248 -8.19 5.63 23.66
N GLU A 249 -9.25 6.20 24.18
CA GLU A 249 -9.54 7.63 24.18
C GLU A 249 -9.70 8.15 25.60
N MET A 250 -9.34 9.40 25.82
CA MET A 250 -9.43 10.09 27.09
C MET A 250 -10.27 11.35 26.94
N LYS A 251 -11.19 11.55 27.87
CA LYS A 251 -11.83 12.84 28.13
C LYS A 251 -11.26 13.43 29.42
N TYR A 252 -10.89 14.70 29.39
CA TYR A 252 -10.49 15.45 30.57
C TYR A 252 -11.00 16.89 30.49
N LYS A 253 -11.17 17.53 31.64
CA LYS A 253 -11.46 18.96 31.71
C LYS A 253 -10.17 19.77 31.68
N ASP A 254 -10.11 20.73 30.78
CA ASP A 254 -9.01 21.70 30.72
C ASP A 254 -9.17 22.77 31.80
N LYS A 255 -8.14 23.60 32.01
CA LYS A 255 -8.12 24.68 33.01
C LYS A 255 -9.23 25.73 32.82
N ASN A 256 -9.81 25.82 31.63
CA ASN A 256 -10.95 26.68 31.31
C ASN A 256 -12.31 25.96 31.46
N ASP A 257 -12.36 24.80 32.13
CA ASP A 257 -13.55 23.96 32.34
C ASP A 257 -14.18 23.39 31.04
N SER A 258 -13.47 23.47 29.91
CA SER A 258 -13.88 22.84 28.66
C SER A 258 -13.49 21.36 28.63
N ILE A 259 -14.39 20.50 28.14
CA ILE A 259 -14.15 19.07 28.01
C ILE A 259 -13.39 18.80 26.72
N GLN A 260 -12.15 18.32 26.82
CA GLN A 260 -11.34 17.93 25.67
C GLN A 260 -11.30 16.41 25.54
N LYS A 261 -11.49 15.92 24.31
CA LYS A 261 -11.37 14.50 23.95
C LYS A 261 -10.08 14.30 23.16
N VAL A 262 -9.22 13.39 23.62
CA VAL A 262 -7.95 13.07 22.98
C VAL A 262 -7.85 11.55 22.78
N SER A 263 -7.48 11.12 21.57
CA SER A 263 -7.11 9.72 21.31
C SER A 263 -5.69 9.49 21.83
N LEU A 264 -5.50 8.50 22.71
CA LEU A 264 -4.17 8.14 23.23
C LEU A 264 -3.57 7.00 22.41
N ILE A 265 -4.37 5.96 22.18
CA ILE A 265 -4.03 4.82 21.33
C ILE A 265 -5.06 4.81 20.21
N ASP A 266 -4.62 5.19 19.02
CA ASP A 266 -5.45 5.10 17.82
C ASP A 266 -5.74 3.65 17.49
N GLU A 267 -4.77 2.76 17.66
CA GLU A 267 -4.97 1.32 17.44
C GLU A 267 -3.90 0.50 18.16
N LEU A 268 -4.31 -0.43 19.02
CA LEU A 268 -3.51 -1.56 19.45
C LEU A 268 -4.16 -2.82 18.89
N GLY A 269 -3.62 -3.30 17.77
CA GLY A 269 -4.07 -4.52 17.12
C GLY A 269 -3.16 -5.70 17.43
N ALA A 270 -3.74 -6.88 17.50
CA ALA A 270 -3.01 -8.14 17.49
C ALA A 270 -3.75 -9.14 16.61
N SER A 271 -3.02 -9.86 15.76
CA SER A 271 -3.60 -10.81 14.81
C SER A 271 -2.76 -12.07 14.69
N MET A 272 -3.46 -13.19 14.56
CA MET A 272 -2.88 -14.53 14.43
C MET A 272 -3.82 -15.39 13.60
N SER A 273 -3.30 -16.40 12.92
CA SER A 273 -4.11 -17.27 12.06
C SER A 273 -3.76 -18.73 12.25
N TYR A 274 -4.65 -19.62 11.82
CA TYR A 274 -4.50 -21.07 11.83
C TYR A 274 -4.77 -21.59 10.42
N ASN A 275 -3.74 -22.12 9.78
CA ASN A 275 -3.81 -22.78 8.48
C ASN A 275 -4.32 -24.20 8.66
N MET A 276 -5.55 -24.43 8.20
CA MET A 276 -6.24 -25.72 8.28
C MET A 276 -5.68 -26.77 7.31
N ALA A 277 -4.96 -26.34 6.27
CA ALA A 277 -4.35 -27.24 5.29
C ALA A 277 -2.92 -27.68 5.68
N ALA A 278 -2.27 -26.98 6.60
CA ALA A 278 -0.90 -27.28 7.02
C ALA A 278 -0.84 -28.49 7.96
N LYS A 279 0.00 -29.48 7.62
CA LYS A 279 0.26 -30.65 8.48
C LYS A 279 1.23 -30.33 9.63
N GLU A 280 2.14 -29.40 9.38
CA GLU A 280 3.12 -28.95 10.36
C GLU A 280 3.00 -27.45 10.54
N ARG A 281 3.11 -27.01 11.80
CA ARG A 281 3.07 -25.60 12.18
C ARG A 281 1.84 -24.83 11.62
N PRO A 282 0.60 -25.25 11.95
CA PRO A 282 -0.61 -24.64 11.40
C PRO A 282 -0.87 -23.21 11.90
N TRP A 283 -0.54 -22.87 13.15
CA TRP A 283 -0.61 -21.49 13.65
C TRP A 283 0.39 -20.57 12.94
N SER A 284 0.02 -19.33 12.66
CA SER A 284 0.96 -18.27 12.29
C SER A 284 1.61 -17.68 13.54
N ASP A 285 2.65 -16.88 13.32
CA ASP A 285 3.17 -15.97 14.34
C ASP A 285 2.12 -14.91 14.71
N LEU A 286 2.21 -14.38 15.93
CA LEU A 286 1.36 -13.30 16.42
C LEU A 286 1.97 -11.98 15.96
N SER A 287 1.24 -11.26 15.10
CA SER A 287 1.58 -9.89 14.73
C SER A 287 0.87 -8.92 15.67
N MET A 288 1.57 -7.88 16.11
CA MET A 288 1.01 -6.79 16.92
C MET A 288 1.31 -5.45 16.25
N ASN A 289 0.29 -4.62 16.10
CA ASN A 289 0.42 -3.26 15.59
C ASN A 289 0.00 -2.26 16.66
N LEU A 290 0.79 -1.20 16.83
CA LEU A 290 0.50 -0.10 17.73
C LEU A 290 0.57 1.21 16.95
N ARG A 291 -0.49 1.99 17.01
CA ARG A 291 -0.59 3.36 16.49
C ARG A 291 -0.98 4.28 17.63
N LEU A 292 -0.12 5.26 17.91
CA LEU A 292 -0.39 6.30 18.89
C LEU A 292 -0.59 7.64 18.18
N LYS A 293 -1.64 8.36 18.53
CA LYS A 293 -1.82 9.76 18.14
C LYS A 293 -1.24 10.64 19.24
N LEU A 294 -0.16 11.30 18.91
CA LEU A 294 0.49 12.26 19.79
C LEU A 294 -0.09 13.66 19.52
N PRO A 295 0.06 14.62 20.46
CA PRO A 295 -0.40 16.00 20.28
C PRO A 295 0.12 16.62 18.97
N ASN A 296 -0.65 17.54 18.36
CA ASN A 296 -0.35 18.20 17.07
C ASN A 296 -0.30 17.27 15.84
N ASN A 297 -1.17 16.25 15.81
CA ASN A 297 -1.36 15.33 14.67
C ASN A 297 -0.13 14.45 14.33
N TYR A 298 0.77 14.18 15.28
CA TYR A 298 1.81 13.18 15.04
C TYR A 298 1.28 11.78 15.28
N THR A 299 1.77 10.85 14.47
CA THR A 299 1.43 9.45 14.59
C THR A 299 2.71 8.65 14.79
N PHE A 300 2.81 7.95 15.91
CA PHE A 300 3.81 6.92 16.11
C PHE A 300 3.22 5.58 15.68
N SER A 301 3.94 4.83 14.85
CA SER A 301 3.52 3.49 14.41
C SER A 301 4.60 2.47 14.71
N MET A 302 4.20 1.34 15.30
CA MET A 302 5.07 0.21 15.65
C MET A 302 4.40 -1.10 15.20
N ASN A 303 5.19 -2.01 14.63
CA ASN A 303 4.76 -3.35 14.28
C ASN A 303 5.73 -4.35 14.90
N ALA A 304 5.23 -5.25 15.75
CA ALA A 304 5.98 -6.31 16.41
C ALA A 304 5.50 -7.69 15.92
N SER A 305 6.40 -8.67 15.99
CA SER A 305 6.08 -10.07 15.68
C SER A 305 6.57 -10.99 16.79
N PHE A 306 5.77 -11.99 17.13
CA PHE A 306 6.09 -13.00 18.13
C PHE A 306 5.91 -14.40 17.53
N ALA A 307 7.00 -15.17 17.48
CA ALA A 307 7.00 -16.50 16.93
C ALA A 307 6.16 -17.45 17.79
N THR A 308 5.26 -18.18 17.15
CA THR A 308 4.39 -19.13 17.85
C THR A 308 5.12 -20.42 18.21
N TYR A 309 6.11 -20.84 17.40
CA TYR A 309 6.86 -22.08 17.58
C TYR A 309 8.23 -21.88 18.21
N ALA A 310 8.59 -22.84 19.07
CA ALA A 310 9.87 -22.86 19.74
C ALA A 310 10.99 -23.31 18.80
N TYR A 311 12.23 -22.91 19.10
CA TYR A 311 13.40 -23.51 18.48
C TYR A 311 13.75 -24.84 19.14
N ALA A 312 14.29 -25.76 18.35
CA ALA A 312 14.87 -27.03 18.78
C ALA A 312 16.15 -27.30 18.00
N PHE A 313 16.99 -28.18 18.51
CA PHE A 313 18.11 -28.72 17.74
C PHE A 313 17.63 -29.92 16.94
N ASP A 314 18.00 -29.97 15.65
CA ASP A 314 17.84 -31.17 14.83
C ASP A 314 18.88 -32.25 15.23
N LYS A 315 18.80 -33.41 14.58
CA LYS A 315 19.74 -34.54 14.83
C LYS A 315 21.20 -34.18 14.53
N ASN A 316 21.45 -33.16 13.73
CA ASN A 316 22.78 -32.69 13.33
C ASN A 316 23.26 -31.53 14.21
N GLY A 317 22.47 -31.11 15.21
CA GLY A 317 22.80 -29.99 16.09
C GLY A 317 22.52 -28.61 15.49
N ASN A 318 21.81 -28.52 14.36
CA ASN A 318 21.37 -27.26 13.79
C ASN A 318 20.10 -26.77 14.47
N VAL A 319 19.96 -25.47 14.60
CA VAL A 319 18.74 -24.86 15.14
C VAL A 319 17.65 -24.87 14.08
N VAL A 320 16.52 -25.50 14.39
CA VAL A 320 15.33 -25.54 13.55
C VAL A 320 14.11 -25.07 14.33
N THR A 321 13.11 -24.57 13.63
CA THR A 321 11.81 -24.28 14.26
C THR A 321 11.08 -25.60 14.48
N SER A 322 10.73 -25.87 15.73
CA SER A 322 10.02 -27.08 16.15
C SER A 322 8.56 -27.07 15.71
N ASN A 323 7.93 -28.24 15.72
CA ASN A 323 6.47 -28.38 15.58
C ASN A 323 5.72 -28.10 16.89
N ARG A 324 6.43 -27.82 18.00
CA ARG A 324 5.83 -27.44 19.29
C ARG A 324 5.79 -25.93 19.48
N THR A 325 4.64 -25.44 19.95
CA THR A 325 4.44 -24.01 20.23
C THR A 325 5.17 -23.59 21.51
N GLU A 326 5.55 -22.32 21.62
CA GLU A 326 6.07 -21.74 22.87
C GLU A 326 5.05 -21.88 24.02
N TRP A 327 3.75 -21.75 23.72
CA TRP A 327 2.69 -21.91 24.72
C TRP A 327 2.61 -23.34 25.28
N SER A 328 2.98 -24.36 24.50
CA SER A 328 3.05 -25.75 25.00
C SER A 328 4.13 -25.94 26.07
N TYR A 329 5.11 -25.02 26.14
CA TYR A 329 6.11 -24.95 27.19
C TYR A 329 5.75 -23.94 28.29
N GLY A 330 4.53 -23.39 28.30
CA GLY A 330 4.08 -22.35 29.23
C GLY A 330 4.69 -20.97 28.99
N ARG A 331 5.27 -20.74 27.80
CA ARG A 331 5.95 -19.47 27.45
C ARG A 331 5.10 -18.69 26.47
N PHE A 332 5.17 -17.36 26.51
CA PHE A 332 4.61 -16.53 25.44
C PHE A 332 5.43 -16.67 24.15
N GLY A 333 4.82 -16.31 23.02
CA GLY A 333 5.48 -16.35 21.72
C GLY A 333 6.83 -15.61 21.76
N ARG A 334 7.83 -16.16 21.08
CA ARG A 334 9.19 -15.60 21.10
C ARG A 334 9.21 -14.29 20.33
N PHE A 335 9.54 -13.19 20.99
CA PHE A 335 9.69 -11.90 20.31
C PHE A 335 10.71 -12.01 19.16
N GLN A 336 10.28 -11.78 17.93
CA GLN A 336 11.15 -11.83 16.74
C GLN A 336 11.75 -10.46 16.43
N GLY A 337 11.10 -9.39 16.90
CA GLY A 337 11.47 -8.03 16.57
C GLY A 337 10.29 -7.07 16.48
N TYR A 338 10.61 -5.78 16.41
CA TYR A 338 9.65 -4.75 16.03
C TYR A 338 10.30 -3.71 15.11
N GLY A 339 9.49 -3.13 14.24
CA GLY A 339 9.83 -1.94 13.48
C GLY A 339 8.98 -0.77 13.96
N SER A 340 9.59 0.39 14.20
CA SER A 340 8.89 1.62 14.51
C SER A 340 9.34 2.75 13.61
N SER A 341 8.41 3.60 13.20
CA SER A 341 8.69 4.84 12.48
C SER A 341 8.06 6.02 13.21
N PHE A 342 8.85 7.09 13.30
CA PHE A 342 8.45 8.39 13.81
C PHE A 342 8.72 9.40 12.71
N SER A 343 7.74 10.21 12.34
CA SER A 343 7.94 11.28 11.37
C SER A 343 7.29 12.56 11.87
N TYR A 344 8.03 13.66 11.79
CA TYR A 344 7.61 14.96 12.28
C TYR A 344 7.93 16.02 11.22
N THR A 345 6.96 16.86 10.90
CA THR A 345 7.17 18.01 10.01
C THR A 345 7.18 19.30 10.81
N PHE A 346 8.36 19.90 10.92
CA PHE A 346 8.54 21.28 11.38
C PHE A 346 8.19 22.24 10.25
N ASN A 347 7.45 23.29 10.53
CA ASN A 347 7.15 24.39 9.62
C ASN A 347 6.98 25.68 10.43
N ASN A 348 6.69 26.81 9.79
CA ASN A 348 6.55 28.08 10.51
C ASN A 348 5.55 28.02 11.68
N ASP A 349 4.44 27.30 11.54
CA ASP A 349 3.39 27.27 12.55
C ASP A 349 3.70 26.27 13.68
N THR A 350 4.25 25.09 13.37
CA THR A 350 4.67 24.11 14.38
C THR A 350 5.92 24.57 15.12
N TRP A 351 6.83 25.28 14.45
CA TRP A 351 8.02 25.86 15.08
C TRP A 351 7.64 26.97 16.06
N LYS A 352 6.73 27.87 15.70
CA LYS A 352 6.20 28.88 16.62
C LYS A 352 5.55 28.24 17.86
N LYS A 353 4.82 27.14 17.69
CA LYS A 353 4.21 26.42 18.82
C LYS A 353 5.23 25.76 19.76
N TRP A 354 6.34 25.27 19.23
CA TRP A 354 7.37 24.57 20.02
C TRP A 354 8.44 25.49 20.61
N PHE A 355 8.84 26.53 19.87
CA PHE A 355 10.02 27.34 20.15
C PHE A 355 9.72 28.85 20.14
N GLY A 356 8.50 29.28 19.82
CA GLY A 356 8.10 30.68 19.91
C GLY A 356 7.88 31.12 21.35
N PRO A 357 7.99 32.43 21.64
CA PRO A 357 7.55 32.96 22.93
C PRO A 357 6.08 32.60 23.15
N LYS A 358 5.75 32.10 24.34
CA LYS A 358 4.37 31.96 24.77
C LYS A 358 3.83 33.36 25.01
N GLU A 359 3.35 34.02 23.97
CA GLU A 359 2.53 35.20 24.17
C GLU A 359 1.30 34.75 24.97
N GLU A 360 1.10 35.39 26.12
CA GLU A 360 -0.15 35.28 26.85
C GLU A 360 -1.26 35.71 25.87
N GLU A 361 -2.10 34.76 25.47
CA GLU A 361 -3.33 35.10 24.77
C GLU A 361 -4.15 36.01 25.69
N GLU A 362 -4.06 37.33 25.49
CA GLU A 362 -5.04 38.26 26.01
C GLU A 362 -6.40 37.81 25.49
N LYS A 363 -7.17 37.22 26.40
CA LYS A 363 -8.55 36.79 26.21
C LYS A 363 -9.41 38.00 25.84
N THR A 364 -9.43 38.39 24.57
CA THR A 364 -10.55 39.14 24.03
C THR A 364 -11.74 38.19 23.94
N LYS A 365 -12.65 38.35 24.90
CA LYS A 365 -13.94 37.64 25.03
C LYS A 365 -14.64 37.52 23.67
N LYS A 366 -14.56 36.35 23.03
CA LYS A 366 -15.56 35.94 22.03
C LYS A 366 -16.74 35.31 22.76
N LYS A 367 -17.93 35.84 22.50
CA LYS A 367 -19.22 35.28 22.93
C LYS A 367 -19.37 33.84 22.42
N PRO A 368 -20.05 32.95 23.17
CA PRO A 368 -20.22 31.55 22.79
C PRO A 368 -21.37 31.39 21.80
N GLY A 369 -21.21 30.46 20.86
CA GLY A 369 -22.30 29.94 20.03
C GLY A 369 -21.96 29.92 18.54
N GLU A 370 -21.37 28.82 18.08
CA GLU A 370 -21.76 28.06 16.88
C GLU A 370 -20.68 26.99 16.66
N GLU A 371 -21.02 25.77 17.05
CA GLU A 371 -20.29 24.54 16.76
C GLU A 371 -20.64 24.15 15.31
N ASP A 372 -19.63 24.08 14.44
CA ASP A 372 -19.77 23.50 13.10
C ASP A 372 -19.90 21.98 13.24
N ASP A 373 -21.14 21.49 13.17
CA ASP A 373 -21.51 20.09 13.02
C ASP A 373 -21.63 19.81 11.50
N GLU A 374 -20.65 19.12 10.91
CA GLU A 374 -20.70 18.70 9.51
C GLU A 374 -21.72 17.56 9.35
N SER A 375 -22.91 17.88 8.82
CA SER A 375 -23.84 16.93 8.23
C SER A 375 -24.37 17.42 6.88
N GLU A 376 -24.61 16.45 5.99
CA GLU A 376 -24.83 16.58 4.55
C GLU A 376 -26.18 17.22 4.14
N ASP A 377 -26.14 17.87 2.97
CA ASP A 377 -27.17 18.13 1.94
C ASP A 377 -28.39 19.03 2.24
N GLU A 378 -28.47 20.21 1.60
CA GLU A 378 -29.56 20.58 0.67
C GLU A 378 -29.30 21.89 -0.12
N TYR A 379 -29.75 21.91 -1.37
CA TYR A 379 -29.66 23.03 -2.34
C TYR A 379 -30.59 24.20 -1.96
N LYS A 380 -30.04 25.41 -1.75
CA LYS A 380 -30.76 26.69 -2.01
C LYS A 380 -29.82 27.85 -2.41
N GLU A 381 -30.22 28.46 -3.51
CA GLU A 381 -30.00 29.79 -4.11
C GLU A 381 -28.86 30.71 -3.66
N GLU A 382 -28.21 31.27 -4.69
CA GLU A 382 -27.14 32.26 -4.67
C GLU A 382 -27.55 33.57 -3.99
N GLU A 383 -26.95 33.87 -2.83
CA GLU A 383 -26.74 35.25 -2.39
C GLU A 383 -25.25 35.51 -2.20
N VAL A 384 -24.71 36.40 -3.04
CA VAL A 384 -23.32 36.84 -3.06
C VAL A 384 -23.02 37.61 -1.77
N LYS A 385 -22.57 36.90 -0.73
CA LYS A 385 -21.91 37.52 0.44
C LYS A 385 -20.47 37.86 0.07
N THR A 386 -20.25 39.15 -0.17
CA THR A 386 -18.95 39.80 -0.38
C THR A 386 -17.93 39.36 0.68
N LYS A 387 -16.99 38.51 0.28
CA LYS A 387 -15.78 38.20 1.06
C LYS A 387 -15.04 39.51 1.33
N LYS A 388 -15.03 39.96 2.59
CA LYS A 388 -14.10 41.00 3.07
C LYS A 388 -12.67 40.50 2.84
N VAL A 389 -12.05 40.98 1.77
CA VAL A 389 -10.64 40.81 1.47
C VAL A 389 -9.85 41.47 2.61
N LYS A 390 -9.21 40.67 3.46
CA LYS A 390 -8.17 41.17 4.36
C LYS A 390 -7.05 41.70 3.45
N LYS A 391 -6.86 43.02 3.43
CA LYS A 391 -5.75 43.68 2.76
C LYS A 391 -4.45 43.04 3.24
N ALA A 392 -3.63 42.58 2.30
CA ALA A 392 -2.28 42.13 2.56
C ALA A 392 -1.51 43.30 3.21
N GLU A 393 -0.92 43.08 4.38
CA GLU A 393 -0.01 44.03 5.00
C GLU A 393 1.19 44.21 4.05
N SER A 394 1.35 45.45 3.59
CA SER A 394 2.48 45.90 2.79
C SER A 394 3.49 46.56 3.73
N ASP A 395 4.77 46.28 3.49
CA ASP A 395 5.87 47.05 4.08
C ASP A 395 5.73 48.54 3.66
N PRO A 396 6.32 49.53 4.37
CA PRO A 396 6.23 50.96 4.04
C PRO A 396 6.61 51.33 2.60
N ASP A 397 7.31 50.44 1.90
CA ASP A 397 7.75 50.54 0.50
C ASP A 397 6.80 49.90 -0.54
N GLY A 398 5.60 49.44 -0.16
CA GLY A 398 4.59 48.99 -1.13
C GLY A 398 4.69 47.54 -1.61
N TYR A 399 5.56 46.72 -1.01
CA TYR A 399 5.71 45.29 -1.33
C TYR A 399 4.91 44.39 -0.37
N GLN A 400 4.25 43.34 -0.90
CA GLN A 400 3.64 42.29 -0.08
C GLN A 400 4.71 41.63 0.81
N ALA A 401 4.47 41.60 2.12
CA ALA A 401 5.39 40.99 3.08
C ALA A 401 5.60 39.49 2.76
N PHE A 402 6.80 39.13 2.30
CA PHE A 402 7.16 37.74 2.04
C PHE A 402 7.39 36.99 3.36
N LYS A 403 6.42 36.19 3.79
CA LYS A 403 6.60 35.25 4.91
C LYS A 403 7.33 34.01 4.39
N MET A 404 8.64 33.92 4.58
CA MET A 404 9.51 32.79 4.19
C MET A 404 8.93 31.44 4.66
N PRO A 405 8.21 30.68 3.81
CA PRO A 405 7.62 29.42 4.20
C PRO A 405 8.70 28.33 4.10
N TRP A 406 8.85 27.58 5.19
CA TRP A 406 9.74 26.43 5.24
C TRP A 406 9.03 25.23 5.87
N SER A 407 9.47 24.04 5.45
CA SER A 407 9.07 22.77 6.04
C SER A 407 10.28 21.86 6.15
N LEU A 408 10.50 21.26 7.32
CA LEU A 408 11.51 20.25 7.57
C LEU A 408 10.81 18.99 8.10
N ASN A 409 10.77 17.95 7.29
CA ASN A 409 10.32 16.63 7.71
C ASN A 409 11.51 15.82 8.24
N VAL A 410 11.45 15.43 9.50
CA VAL A 410 12.41 14.52 10.12
C VAL A 410 11.72 13.19 10.37
N SER A 411 12.25 12.12 9.80
CA SER A 411 11.76 10.76 10.00
C SER A 411 12.85 9.90 10.64
N TYR A 412 12.53 9.29 11.77
CA TYR A 412 13.35 8.29 12.44
C TYR A 412 12.73 6.91 12.21
N SER A 413 13.53 5.95 11.74
CA SER A 413 13.12 4.55 11.72
C SER A 413 14.04 3.71 12.59
N PHE A 414 13.44 2.77 13.30
CA PHE A 414 14.12 1.82 14.17
C PHE A 414 13.57 0.43 13.89
N ASN A 415 14.47 -0.54 13.77
CA ASN A 415 14.15 -1.95 13.61
C ASN A 415 15.02 -2.75 14.58
N ILE A 416 14.38 -3.61 15.36
CA ILE A 416 15.06 -4.66 16.13
C ILE A 416 14.58 -5.99 15.60
N ARG A 417 15.51 -6.93 15.40
CA ARG A 417 15.21 -8.29 14.96
C ARG A 417 16.23 -9.28 15.51
N GLU A 418 15.86 -10.55 15.57
CA GLU A 418 16.83 -11.60 15.89
C GLU A 418 17.97 -11.67 14.86
N ASP A 419 19.18 -11.87 15.37
CA ASP A 419 20.40 -12.01 14.59
C ASP A 419 20.77 -13.48 14.45
N HIS A 420 20.30 -14.09 13.36
CA HIS A 420 20.56 -15.51 13.04
C HIS A 420 21.98 -15.77 12.51
N SER A 421 22.80 -14.72 12.33
CA SER A 421 24.23 -14.89 11.99
C SER A 421 25.08 -15.30 13.18
N LYS A 422 24.56 -15.11 14.41
CA LYS A 422 25.23 -15.44 15.66
C LYS A 422 24.70 -16.75 16.26
N PRO A 423 25.51 -17.48 17.05
CA PRO A 423 25.05 -18.71 17.67
C PRO A 423 23.88 -18.45 18.64
N ILE A 424 22.90 -19.36 18.65
CA ILE A 424 21.80 -19.31 19.59
C ILE A 424 22.29 -19.56 21.02
N ASN A 425 21.69 -18.92 22.01
CA ASN A 425 21.90 -19.31 23.40
C ASN A 425 21.23 -20.68 23.65
N ARG A 426 22.03 -21.70 23.97
CA ARG A 426 21.57 -23.09 24.16
C ARG A 426 20.63 -23.28 25.34
N HIS A 427 20.71 -22.43 26.37
CA HIS A 427 19.86 -22.53 27.55
C HIS A 427 18.50 -21.85 27.33
N SER A 428 18.51 -20.62 26.83
CA SER A 428 17.27 -19.86 26.61
C SER A 428 16.59 -20.19 25.28
N MET A 429 17.30 -20.82 24.33
CA MET A 429 16.85 -21.05 22.96
C MET A 429 16.41 -19.74 22.29
N ARG A 430 17.24 -18.69 22.44
CA ARG A 430 17.04 -17.35 21.86
C ARG A 430 18.29 -16.91 21.11
N TYR A 431 18.10 -16.31 19.94
CA TYR A 431 19.16 -15.59 19.24
C TYR A 431 19.38 -14.22 19.90
N PRO A 432 20.60 -13.67 19.86
CA PRO A 432 20.81 -12.26 20.19
C PRO A 432 20.05 -11.37 19.20
N TYR A 433 19.74 -10.14 19.58
CA TYR A 433 19.11 -9.18 18.68
C TYR A 433 20.15 -8.30 17.98
N THR A 434 19.83 -7.89 16.77
CA THR A 434 20.48 -6.79 16.05
C THR A 434 19.48 -5.64 15.89
N TYR A 435 20.02 -4.42 15.84
CA TYR A 435 19.22 -3.21 15.70
C TYR A 435 19.76 -2.37 14.56
N THR A 436 18.85 -1.83 13.76
CA THR A 436 19.13 -0.88 12.69
C THR A 436 18.27 0.34 12.93
N HIS A 437 18.88 1.52 12.87
CA HIS A 437 18.17 2.77 13.03
C HIS A 437 18.78 3.86 12.16
N ASN A 438 17.92 4.68 11.59
CA ASN A 438 18.31 5.76 10.69
C ASN A 438 17.45 7.00 10.94
N ILE A 439 18.03 8.16 10.69
CA ILE A 439 17.31 9.44 10.63
C ILE A 439 17.37 9.91 9.19
N ASN A 440 16.25 10.35 8.64
CA ASN A 440 16.19 11.08 7.39
C ASN A 440 15.57 12.46 7.64
N ALA A 441 16.10 13.47 6.98
CA ALA A 441 15.67 14.85 7.07
C ALA A 441 15.45 15.40 5.65
N ASN A 442 14.21 15.79 5.36
CA ASN A 442 13.79 16.38 4.11
C ASN A 442 13.31 17.80 4.34
N GLY A 443 14.02 18.79 3.82
CA GLY A 443 13.65 20.20 3.95
C GLY A 443 13.21 20.80 2.63
N ASN A 444 12.26 21.73 2.70
CA ASN A 444 11.93 22.67 1.64
C ASN A 444 11.86 24.07 2.25
N VAL A 445 12.54 25.03 1.63
CA VAL A 445 12.57 26.43 2.04
C VAL A 445 12.37 27.27 0.80
N LYS A 446 11.32 28.11 0.76
CA LYS A 446 11.24 29.17 -0.24
C LYS A 446 11.92 30.41 0.32
N ILE A 447 13.02 30.81 -0.31
CA ILE A 447 13.83 31.98 0.13
C ILE A 447 13.20 33.28 -0.38
N SER A 448 12.56 33.24 -1.55
CA SER A 448 11.75 34.32 -2.10
C SER A 448 10.69 33.76 -3.04
N ASN A 449 9.82 34.61 -3.60
CA ASN A 449 8.77 34.19 -4.54
C ASN A 449 9.29 33.40 -5.75
N LYS A 450 10.57 33.59 -6.11
CA LYS A 450 11.20 32.95 -7.27
C LYS A 450 12.27 31.93 -6.90
N TRP A 451 12.59 31.73 -5.63
CA TRP A 451 13.65 30.81 -5.19
C TRP A 451 13.14 29.77 -4.21
N SER A 452 13.42 28.51 -4.48
CA SER A 452 13.17 27.41 -3.56
C SER A 452 14.37 26.48 -3.46
N ILE A 453 14.69 26.07 -2.24
CA ILE A 453 15.69 25.05 -1.97
C ILE A 453 14.98 23.86 -1.35
N SER A 454 15.22 22.68 -1.89
CA SER A 454 14.82 21.41 -1.29
C SER A 454 16.07 20.61 -0.98
N PHE A 455 16.16 20.01 0.20
CA PHE A 455 17.23 19.08 0.53
C PHE A 455 16.67 17.79 1.10
N SER A 456 17.40 16.71 0.89
CA SER A 456 17.16 15.39 1.49
C SER A 456 18.50 14.89 1.97
N SER A 457 18.58 14.55 3.25
CA SER A 457 19.77 14.00 3.89
C SER A 457 19.35 12.92 4.89
N GLY A 458 20.29 12.13 5.35
CA GLY A 458 20.05 11.13 6.37
C GLY A 458 21.32 10.66 7.03
N TYR A 459 21.18 9.90 8.10
CA TYR A 459 22.29 9.34 8.87
C TYR A 459 21.98 7.88 9.20
N ASP A 460 22.89 7.00 8.79
CA ASP A 460 22.86 5.58 9.14
C ASP A 460 23.79 5.37 10.33
N PHE A 461 23.20 5.07 11.50
CA PHE A 461 23.95 4.88 12.73
C PHE A 461 24.73 3.56 12.77
N GLN A 462 24.35 2.56 11.97
CA GLN A 462 25.04 1.29 11.88
C GLN A 462 26.33 1.44 11.07
N ALA A 463 26.26 2.14 9.93
CA ALA A 463 27.43 2.51 9.15
C ALA A 463 28.24 3.67 9.78
N LYS A 464 27.61 4.44 10.68
CA LYS A 464 28.12 5.70 11.25
C LYS A 464 28.41 6.76 10.20
N GLU A 465 27.64 6.75 9.10
CA GLU A 465 27.84 7.60 7.94
C GLU A 465 26.59 8.42 7.60
N ILE A 466 26.80 9.62 7.06
CA ILE A 466 25.74 10.43 6.46
C ILE A 466 25.37 9.78 5.12
N THR A 467 24.09 9.50 4.92
CA THR A 467 23.58 8.97 3.65
C THR A 467 23.70 10.03 2.55
N GLN A 468 23.49 9.61 1.30
CA GLN A 468 23.53 10.52 0.17
C GLN A 468 22.67 11.77 0.42
N THR A 469 23.29 12.95 0.42
CA THR A 469 22.58 14.21 0.59
C THR A 469 22.32 14.83 -0.77
N SER A 470 21.07 15.08 -1.12
CA SER A 470 20.70 15.78 -2.35
C SER A 470 20.11 17.13 -2.02
N CYS A 471 20.64 18.19 -2.61
CA CYS A 471 20.10 19.53 -2.56
C CYS A 471 19.67 19.93 -3.97
N THR A 472 18.45 20.43 -4.13
CA THR A 472 17.93 21.00 -5.37
C THR A 472 17.56 22.44 -5.12
N ILE A 473 18.20 23.33 -5.87
CA ILE A 473 17.96 24.75 -5.85
C ILE A 473 17.22 25.08 -7.15
N SER A 474 16.03 25.65 -7.04
CA SER A 474 15.23 26.07 -8.19
C SER A 474 15.00 27.57 -8.16
N ARG A 475 15.16 28.21 -9.31
CA ARG A 475 14.88 29.63 -9.51
C ARG A 475 14.01 29.86 -10.74
N ASP A 476 12.89 30.55 -10.56
CA ASP A 476 12.07 31.04 -11.64
C ASP A 476 12.65 32.35 -12.24
N LEU A 477 12.96 32.34 -13.53
CA LEU A 477 13.47 33.45 -14.31
C LEU A 477 12.43 33.97 -15.32
N HIS A 478 11.13 33.71 -15.10
CA HIS A 478 9.97 34.08 -15.94
C HIS A 478 9.87 33.26 -17.24
N CYS A 479 10.79 33.48 -18.18
CA CYS A 479 10.82 32.73 -19.45
C CYS A 479 11.69 31.46 -19.35
N PHE A 480 12.54 31.40 -18.33
CA PHE A 480 13.46 30.30 -18.08
C PHE A 480 13.27 29.77 -16.66
N ASN A 481 13.64 28.52 -16.44
CA ASN A 481 13.73 27.91 -15.12
C ASN A 481 15.16 27.40 -14.93
N LEU A 482 15.79 27.82 -13.83
CA LEU A 482 17.06 27.28 -13.38
C LEU A 482 16.80 26.21 -12.33
N SER A 483 17.38 25.03 -12.51
CA SER A 483 17.39 23.94 -11.54
C SER A 483 18.82 23.45 -11.36
N ALA A 484 19.35 23.57 -10.15
CA ALA A 484 20.64 23.05 -9.76
C ALA A 484 20.46 21.92 -8.74
N SER A 485 20.74 20.69 -9.13
CA SER A 485 20.75 19.51 -8.25
C SER A 485 22.20 19.13 -7.91
N LEU A 486 22.55 19.15 -6.64
CA LEU A 486 23.89 18.85 -6.17
C LEU A 486 23.88 17.94 -4.94
N SER A 487 24.92 17.12 -4.81
CA SER A 487 25.21 16.33 -3.63
C SER A 487 26.53 16.81 -3.02
N PRO A 488 26.47 17.61 -1.94
CA PRO A 488 27.67 18.19 -1.35
C PRO A 488 28.47 17.18 -0.51
N PHE A 489 27.80 16.19 0.06
CA PHE A 489 28.38 15.14 0.90
C PHE A 489 27.54 13.86 0.84
N GLY A 490 28.18 12.72 1.11
CA GLY A 490 27.65 11.38 0.87
C GLY A 490 28.58 10.57 -0.02
N ARG A 491 28.19 9.34 -0.33
CA ARG A 491 29.00 8.39 -1.11
C ARG A 491 29.34 8.91 -2.51
N TRP A 492 28.47 9.71 -3.11
CA TRP A 492 28.69 10.31 -4.42
C TRP A 492 28.58 11.83 -4.35
N LYS A 493 29.60 12.54 -4.80
CA LYS A 493 29.58 14.00 -4.95
C LYS A 493 29.29 14.34 -6.40
N TYR A 494 28.22 15.10 -6.63
CA TYR A 494 27.90 15.57 -7.97
C TYR A 494 27.23 16.94 -7.95
N TYR A 495 27.25 17.61 -9.10
CA TYR A 495 26.37 18.73 -9.39
C TYR A 495 25.83 18.61 -10.81
N ASN A 496 24.59 19.04 -11.01
CA ASN A 496 23.95 19.23 -12.30
C ASN A 496 23.21 20.58 -12.24
N VAL A 497 23.57 21.50 -13.12
CA VAL A 497 22.87 22.78 -13.29
C VAL A 497 22.22 22.76 -14.66
N MET A 498 20.90 22.95 -14.70
CA MET A 498 20.12 23.05 -15.93
C MET A 498 19.37 24.38 -15.94
N ILE A 499 19.43 25.08 -17.08
CA ILE A 499 18.57 26.22 -17.37
C ILE A 499 17.76 25.86 -18.61
N ARG A 500 16.43 25.93 -18.55
CA ARG A 500 15.55 25.57 -19.68
C ARG A 500 14.50 26.66 -19.89
N ALA A 501 14.13 26.93 -21.15
CA ALA A 501 12.96 27.75 -21.45
C ALA A 501 11.66 27.07 -20.97
N ASN A 502 10.73 27.85 -20.41
CA ASN A 502 9.44 27.36 -19.91
C ASN A 502 8.46 27.00 -21.04
N ALA A 503 8.62 27.61 -22.22
CA ALA A 503 7.76 27.36 -23.38
C ALA A 503 7.99 25.95 -23.96
N SER A 504 6.91 25.20 -24.16
CA SER A 504 6.97 23.82 -24.70
C SER A 504 7.61 23.73 -26.08
N ILE A 505 7.52 24.77 -26.90
CA ILE A 505 8.12 24.84 -28.24
C ILE A 505 9.63 25.13 -28.23
N LEU A 506 10.18 25.63 -27.10
CA LEU A 506 11.59 26.01 -26.95
C LEU A 506 12.33 25.08 -25.97
N GLN A 507 11.84 23.86 -25.76
CA GLN A 507 12.46 22.90 -24.83
C GLN A 507 13.89 22.52 -25.20
N ASP A 508 14.27 22.67 -26.47
CA ASP A 508 15.63 22.46 -26.96
C ASP A 508 16.59 23.59 -26.55
N LEU A 509 16.07 24.77 -26.19
CA LEU A 509 16.87 25.87 -25.65
C LEU A 509 17.16 25.60 -24.17
N LYS A 510 18.21 24.81 -23.93
CA LYS A 510 18.69 24.46 -22.59
C LYS A 510 20.20 24.65 -22.46
N TYR A 511 20.62 25.14 -21.31
CA TYR A 511 22.00 25.07 -20.85
C TYR A 511 22.11 23.98 -19.78
N GLU A 512 23.14 23.14 -19.87
CA GLU A 512 23.34 22.05 -18.91
C GLU A 512 24.83 21.88 -18.59
N GLN A 513 25.15 21.83 -17.29
CA GLN A 513 26.51 21.60 -16.78
C GLN A 513 26.48 20.52 -15.71
N ARG A 514 27.35 19.52 -15.80
CA ARG A 514 27.41 18.38 -14.86
C ARG A 514 28.84 18.11 -14.40
N SER A 515 29.00 17.67 -13.15
CA SER A 515 30.30 17.42 -12.52
C SER A 515 31.01 16.14 -12.94
N GLN A 516 30.26 15.14 -13.42
CA GLN A 516 30.82 13.91 -13.97
C GLN A 516 30.62 13.94 -15.49
N THR A 517 31.75 13.98 -16.20
CA THR A 517 31.86 13.99 -17.66
C THR A 517 31.81 12.59 -18.26
N GLN A 518 31.10 11.64 -17.66
CA GLN A 518 30.67 10.48 -18.42
C GLN A 518 29.45 10.89 -19.24
N SER A 519 29.73 11.71 -20.26
CA SER A 519 28.88 11.79 -21.43
C SER A 519 28.84 10.39 -22.03
N ASN A 520 27.63 9.85 -22.19
CA ASN A 520 27.43 8.73 -23.08
C ASN A 520 28.09 9.06 -24.44
N ILE A 521 29.11 8.28 -24.79
CA ILE A 521 29.44 7.82 -26.14
C ILE A 521 29.70 8.95 -27.15
N GLN A 522 30.97 9.14 -27.52
CA GLN A 522 31.30 9.76 -28.80
C GLN A 522 30.82 8.85 -29.93
N TRP A 523 30.04 9.44 -30.84
CA TRP A 523 29.55 8.79 -32.05
C TRP A 523 30.57 8.99 -33.17
N TYR A 524 30.94 7.90 -33.83
CA TYR A 524 31.32 7.87 -35.25
C TYR A 524 30.19 7.19 -36.01
#